data_AF-A0A7J2M7D8-F1
#
_entry.id   AF-A0A7J2M7D8-F1
#
_cell.length_a   1.000
_cell.length_b   1.000
_cell.length_c   1.000
_cell.angle_alpha   90.00
_cell.angle_beta   90.00
_cell.angle_gamma   90.00
#
_symmetry.space_group_name_H-M   'P 1'
#
loop_
_entity.id
_entity.type
_entity.pdbx_description
1 polymer ?
#
loop_
_entity_poly.entity_id
_entity_poly.type
_entity_poly.pdbx_seq_one_letter_code
_entity_poly.pdbx_strand_id
1 'polypeptide(L)'
;MKIEREIRNDHIARIEGKAGVVVELGDEITAKINVTEGPRFFEMITRGKTYEDAATICSRICSFCSVPHKLTAVAVAEDALGVEVSEQTTILRDMLYFGNMVESHALHLYLFVAPDYLGYPSAFAMAEKYPQLMKHGLELKSYGAMVQSILGSREIHPENAVVGGFGKLPEKSDMERILKSGTEALQAAVATVDFFAEYEYPTHID
;
A
#
# COMPACT_ATOMS: atom_id res chain seq x y z
N MET A 1 38.63 11.14 1.56
CA MET A 1 37.49 11.55 0.73
C MET A 1 37.20 13.01 1.05
N LYS A 2 37.42 13.93 0.10
CA LYS A 2 37.18 15.35 0.31
C LYS A 2 35.73 15.67 -0.02
N ILE A 3 34.97 16.17 0.96
CA ILE A 3 33.60 16.66 0.74
C ILE A 3 33.69 18.13 0.38
N GLU A 4 33.12 18.50 -0.77
CA GLU A 4 33.09 19.86 -1.28
C GLU A 4 31.78 20.57 -0.95
N ARG A 5 30.66 19.83 -0.92
CA ARG A 5 29.35 20.37 -0.59
C ARG A 5 28.44 19.30 0.03
N GLU A 6 27.69 19.67 1.05
CA GLU A 6 26.59 18.87 1.61
C GLU A 6 25.24 19.47 1.19
N ILE A 7 24.31 18.63 0.76
CA ILE A 7 22.90 18.95 0.58
C ILE A 7 22.12 18.11 1.59
N ARG A 8 21.34 18.79 2.44
CA ARG A 8 20.54 18.15 3.48
C ARG A 8 19.07 18.50 3.30
N ASN A 9 18.23 17.48 3.28
CA ASN A 9 16.80 17.62 3.44
C ASN A 9 16.34 16.71 4.58
N ASP A 10 16.02 17.29 5.73
CA ASP A 10 15.60 16.53 6.91
C ASP A 10 14.17 15.96 6.79
N HIS A 11 13.41 16.36 5.75
CA HIS A 11 12.05 15.89 5.53
C HIS A 11 11.78 15.55 4.05
N ILE A 12 11.70 14.26 3.77
CA ILE A 12 11.19 13.73 2.50
C ILE A 12 9.66 13.75 2.59
N ALA A 13 9.03 14.54 1.71
CA ALA A 13 7.57 14.60 1.58
C ALA A 13 7.03 13.47 0.69
N ARG A 14 5.71 13.23 0.73
CA ARG A 14 5.00 12.23 -0.09
C ARG A 14 5.52 10.79 0.09
N ILE A 15 5.84 10.44 1.33
CA ILE A 15 6.12 9.07 1.76
C ILE A 15 5.26 8.74 2.98
N GLU A 16 5.14 7.45 3.26
CA GLU A 16 4.74 6.96 4.58
C GLU A 16 5.97 6.96 5.52
N GLY A 17 5.74 7.18 6.81
CA GLY A 17 6.82 7.30 7.80
C GLY A 17 7.54 8.65 7.78
N LYS A 18 8.72 8.69 8.40
CA LYS A 18 9.56 9.91 8.52
C LYS A 18 10.99 9.61 8.14
N ALA A 19 11.48 10.31 7.12
CA ALA A 19 12.86 10.21 6.69
C ALA A 19 13.39 11.55 6.16
N GLY A 20 14.71 11.69 6.20
CA GLY A 20 15.48 12.74 5.53
C GLY A 20 16.57 12.13 4.65
N VAL A 21 17.21 12.95 3.83
CA VAL A 21 18.35 12.57 2.99
C VAL A 21 19.49 13.56 3.15
N VAL A 22 20.71 13.03 3.21
CA VAL A 22 21.95 13.80 3.15
C VAL A 22 22.74 13.33 1.94
N VAL A 23 23.09 14.27 1.07
CA VAL A 23 23.91 14.05 -0.13
C VAL A 23 25.21 14.80 0.04
N GLU A 24 26.32 14.07 0.02
CA GLU A 24 27.68 14.59 0.11
C GLU A 24 28.27 14.58 -1.31
N LEU A 25 28.70 15.75 -1.80
CA LEU A 25 29.30 15.96 -3.11
C LEU A 25 30.81 16.19 -2.92
N GLY A 26 31.63 15.37 -3.58
CA GLY A 26 33.09 15.48 -3.57
C GLY A 26 33.72 14.72 -4.72
N ASP A 27 34.85 14.05 -4.46
CA ASP A 27 35.47 13.13 -5.43
C ASP A 27 34.51 11.99 -5.85
N GLU A 28 33.60 11.63 -4.95
CA GLU A 28 32.45 10.76 -5.20
C GLU A 28 31.17 11.43 -4.67
N ILE A 29 30.03 11.02 -5.21
CA ILE A 29 28.70 11.43 -4.72
C ILE A 29 28.15 10.31 -3.84
N THR A 30 27.85 10.61 -2.58
CA THR A 30 27.23 9.65 -1.65
C THR A 30 25.93 10.19 -1.09
N ALA A 31 24.90 9.34 -1.02
CA ALA A 31 23.61 9.68 -0.42
C ALA A 31 23.29 8.73 0.74
N LYS A 32 22.78 9.29 1.84
CA LYS A 32 22.34 8.56 3.03
C LYS A 32 20.91 8.94 3.36
N ILE A 33 20.05 7.94 3.56
CA ILE A 33 18.69 8.12 4.06
C ILE A 33 18.73 7.98 5.58
N ASN A 34 18.17 8.95 6.27
CA ASN A 34 18.02 8.95 7.71
C ASN A 34 16.55 8.73 8.04
N VAL A 35 16.17 7.52 8.44
CA VAL A 35 14.81 7.24 8.95
C VAL A 35 14.73 7.81 10.38
N THR A 36 13.87 8.80 10.57
CA THR A 36 13.71 9.54 11.84
C THR A 36 12.44 9.14 12.58
N GLU A 37 11.67 8.19 12.05
CA GLU A 37 10.57 7.56 12.78
C GLU A 37 11.13 6.72 13.93
N GLY A 38 10.66 6.99 15.15
CA GLY A 38 11.10 6.24 16.33
C GLY A 38 10.61 4.79 16.30
N PRO A 39 11.39 3.84 16.85
CA PRO A 39 10.97 2.45 16.94
C PRO A 39 9.68 2.34 17.76
N ARG A 40 8.67 1.67 17.18
CA ARG A 40 7.37 1.41 17.83
C ARG A 40 7.33 0.09 18.60
N PHE A 41 8.37 -0.74 18.44
CA PHE A 41 8.58 -1.99 19.17
C PHE A 41 7.43 -3.01 19.09
N PHE A 42 6.84 -3.18 17.90
CA PHE A 42 5.77 -4.15 17.68
C PHE A 42 6.17 -5.57 18.09
N GLU A 43 7.43 -6.00 17.86
CA GLU A 43 7.87 -7.34 18.27
C GLU A 43 7.86 -7.53 19.79
N MET A 44 8.10 -6.46 20.55
CA MET A 44 8.05 -6.54 22.02
C MET A 44 6.60 -6.51 22.53
N ILE A 45 5.74 -5.71 21.91
CA ILE A 45 4.33 -5.57 22.30
C ILE A 45 3.54 -6.87 22.08
N THR A 46 3.91 -7.66 21.07
CA THR A 46 3.26 -8.96 20.78
C THR A 46 3.67 -10.08 21.72
N ARG A 47 4.75 -9.93 22.52
CA ARG A 47 5.17 -10.96 23.47
C ARG A 47 4.11 -11.22 24.54
N GLY A 48 3.78 -12.49 24.76
CA GLY A 48 2.78 -12.92 25.74
C GLY A 48 1.33 -12.62 25.34
N LYS A 49 1.10 -12.14 24.12
CA LYS A 49 -0.24 -12.01 23.53
C LYS A 49 -0.68 -13.35 22.94
N THR A 50 -1.99 -13.53 22.81
CA THR A 50 -2.51 -14.62 21.97
C THR A 50 -2.20 -14.31 20.51
N TYR A 51 -2.27 -15.33 19.65
CA TYR A 51 -1.99 -15.13 18.23
C TYR A 51 -3.03 -14.21 17.56
N GLU A 52 -4.29 -14.20 18.03
CA GLU A 52 -5.34 -13.30 17.54
C GLU A 52 -5.04 -11.83 17.88
N ASP A 53 -4.63 -11.59 19.12
CA ASP A 53 -4.21 -10.27 19.57
C ASP A 53 -2.96 -9.82 18.80
N ALA A 54 -1.98 -10.72 18.61
CA ALA A 54 -0.78 -10.43 17.83
C ALA A 54 -1.11 -10.07 16.37
N ALA A 55 -2.01 -10.81 15.71
CA ALA A 55 -2.43 -10.51 14.34
C ALA A 55 -3.14 -9.17 14.24
N THR A 56 -3.95 -8.83 15.24
CA THR A 56 -4.60 -7.52 15.37
C THR A 56 -3.56 -6.42 15.56
N ILE A 57 -2.58 -6.60 16.45
CA ILE A 57 -1.49 -5.64 16.68
C ILE A 57 -0.68 -5.42 15.40
N CYS A 58 -0.28 -6.49 14.70
CA CYS A 58 0.54 -6.41 13.49
C CYS A 58 -0.10 -5.54 12.40
N SER A 59 -1.43 -5.60 12.22
CA SER A 59 -2.08 -4.78 11.18
C SER A 59 -1.97 -3.26 11.44
N ARG A 60 -1.53 -2.83 12.63
CA ARG A 60 -1.28 -1.43 12.99
C ARG A 60 0.16 -0.98 12.75
N ILE A 61 1.03 -1.85 12.23
CA ILE A 61 2.38 -1.48 11.81
C ILE A 61 2.31 -0.42 10.71
N CYS A 62 1.41 -0.56 9.74
CA CYS A 62 1.18 0.45 8.71
C CYS A 62 -0.27 0.40 8.25
N SER A 63 -0.89 1.55 8.01
CA SER A 63 -2.28 1.63 7.53
C SER A 63 -2.41 1.29 6.05
N PHE A 64 -1.44 1.67 5.20
CA PHE A 64 -1.47 1.40 3.76
C PHE A 64 -1.37 -0.10 3.44
N CYS A 65 -0.47 -0.83 4.12
CA CYS A 65 -0.27 -2.26 3.96
C CYS A 65 -0.80 -3.08 5.16
N SER A 66 -1.90 -2.61 5.76
CA SER A 66 -2.49 -3.25 6.95
C SER A 66 -3.00 -4.68 6.68
N VAL A 67 -3.49 -4.96 5.47
CA VAL A 67 -3.92 -6.30 5.05
C VAL A 67 -2.76 -7.31 5.00
N PRO A 68 -1.65 -7.04 4.29
CA PRO A 68 -0.46 -7.90 4.34
C PRO A 68 -0.03 -8.24 5.77
N HIS A 69 0.07 -7.23 6.65
CA HIS A 69 0.44 -7.47 8.04
C HIS A 69 -0.54 -8.40 8.80
N LYS A 70 -1.85 -8.25 8.58
CA LYS A 70 -2.87 -9.14 9.18
C LYS A 70 -2.75 -10.55 8.63
N LEU A 71 -2.72 -10.71 7.31
CA LEU A 71 -2.70 -12.01 6.64
C LEU A 71 -1.42 -12.79 6.96
N THR A 72 -0.26 -12.13 6.97
CA THR A 72 1.00 -12.76 7.37
C THR A 72 0.95 -13.24 8.81
N ALA A 73 0.46 -12.42 9.75
CA ALA A 73 0.38 -12.82 11.15
C ALA A 73 -0.59 -14.00 11.37
N VAL A 74 -1.70 -14.04 10.63
CA VAL A 74 -2.63 -15.18 10.63
C VAL A 74 -1.98 -16.44 10.05
N ALA A 75 -1.28 -16.32 8.91
CA ALA A 75 -0.61 -17.46 8.27
C ALA A 75 0.50 -18.05 9.15
N VAL A 76 1.27 -17.20 9.85
CA VAL A 76 2.29 -17.65 10.82
C VAL A 76 1.65 -18.39 11.99
N ALA A 77 0.49 -17.92 12.48
CA ALA A 77 -0.23 -18.62 13.54
C ALA A 77 -0.78 -19.98 13.07
N GLU A 78 -1.27 -20.06 11.83
CA GLU A 78 -1.75 -21.32 11.23
C GLU A 78 -0.62 -22.34 11.08
N ASP A 79 0.54 -21.91 10.58
CA ASP A 79 1.74 -22.75 10.47
C ASP A 79 2.17 -23.29 11.85
N ALA A 80 2.23 -22.41 12.85
CA ALA A 80 2.59 -22.79 14.22
C ALA A 80 1.59 -23.75 14.88
N LEU A 81 0.32 -23.71 14.48
CA LEU A 81 -0.76 -24.56 15.00
C LEU A 81 -0.99 -25.82 14.16
N GLY A 82 -0.36 -25.95 12.99
CA GLY A 82 -0.63 -27.03 12.03
C GLY A 82 -2.03 -26.96 11.42
N VAL A 83 -2.57 -25.75 11.21
CA VAL A 83 -3.90 -25.53 10.63
C VAL A 83 -3.79 -25.38 9.12
N GLU A 84 -4.35 -26.34 8.38
CA GLU A 84 -4.50 -26.27 6.93
C GLU A 84 -5.79 -25.55 6.56
N VAL A 85 -5.71 -24.56 5.66
CA VAL A 85 -6.88 -23.80 5.21
C VAL A 85 -7.43 -24.32 3.89
N SER A 86 -8.73 -24.12 3.68
CA SER A 86 -9.38 -24.50 2.42
C SER A 86 -8.87 -23.68 1.22
N GLU A 87 -9.03 -24.23 0.01
CA GLU A 87 -8.78 -23.50 -1.24
C GLU A 87 -9.63 -22.21 -1.31
N GLN A 88 -10.90 -22.29 -0.88
CA GLN A 88 -11.78 -21.12 -0.79
C GLN A 88 -11.20 -20.02 0.10
N THR A 89 -10.67 -20.39 1.29
CA THR A 89 -10.02 -19.44 2.20
C THR A 89 -8.83 -18.76 1.53
N THR A 90 -7.98 -19.54 0.85
CA THR A 90 -6.80 -19.02 0.16
C THR A 90 -7.19 -17.99 -0.91
N ILE A 91 -8.14 -18.35 -1.78
CA ILE A 91 -8.64 -17.45 -2.84
C ILE A 91 -9.22 -16.15 -2.24
N LEU A 92 -10.01 -16.24 -1.17
CA LEU A 92 -10.58 -15.05 -0.52
C LEU A 92 -9.50 -14.16 0.11
N ARG A 93 -8.43 -14.75 0.67
CA ARG A 93 -7.28 -13.99 1.19
C ARG A 93 -6.49 -13.31 0.07
N ASP A 94 -6.28 -13.98 -1.04
CA ASP A 94 -5.65 -13.40 -2.23
C ASP A 94 -6.47 -12.22 -2.75
N MET A 95 -7.79 -12.37 -2.84
CA MET A 95 -8.68 -11.27 -3.24
C MET A 95 -8.60 -10.08 -2.27
N LEU A 96 -8.58 -10.32 -0.96
CA LEU A 96 -8.40 -9.28 0.05
C LEU A 96 -7.04 -8.58 -0.09
N TYR A 97 -5.97 -9.36 -0.30
CA TYR A 97 -4.62 -8.85 -0.54
C TYR A 97 -4.54 -8.00 -1.81
N PHE A 98 -5.12 -8.46 -2.93
CA PHE A 98 -5.16 -7.70 -4.18
C PHE A 98 -6.00 -6.43 -4.06
N GLY A 99 -7.10 -6.45 -3.30
CA GLY A 99 -7.86 -5.24 -2.98
C GLY A 99 -6.98 -4.19 -2.29
N ASN A 100 -6.20 -4.59 -1.30
CA ASN A 100 -5.23 -3.71 -0.65
C ASN A 100 -4.13 -3.23 -1.59
N MET A 101 -3.59 -4.11 -2.44
CA MET A 101 -2.59 -3.73 -3.44
C MET A 101 -3.12 -2.66 -4.40
N VAL A 102 -4.33 -2.83 -4.94
CA VAL A 102 -4.91 -1.86 -5.88
C VAL A 102 -5.08 -0.50 -5.21
N GLU A 103 -5.61 -0.47 -3.98
CA GLU A 103 -5.71 0.80 -3.24
C GLU A 103 -4.34 1.41 -2.96
N SER A 104 -3.40 0.62 -2.44
CA SER A 104 -2.06 1.08 -2.07
C SER A 104 -1.30 1.63 -3.28
N HIS A 105 -1.32 0.92 -4.41
CA HIS A 105 -0.63 1.33 -5.64
C HIS A 105 -1.29 2.54 -6.28
N ALA A 106 -2.62 2.64 -6.24
CA ALA A 106 -3.30 3.86 -6.69
C ALA A 106 -2.85 5.06 -5.82
N LEU A 107 -2.93 4.96 -4.50
CA LEU A 107 -2.50 6.06 -3.62
C LEU A 107 -1.03 6.46 -3.88
N HIS A 108 -0.13 5.48 -3.96
CA HIS A 108 1.27 5.72 -4.23
C HIS A 108 1.48 6.42 -5.59
N LEU A 109 0.90 5.88 -6.66
CA LEU A 109 1.09 6.42 -8.00
C LEU A 109 0.52 7.83 -8.12
N TYR A 110 -0.75 8.04 -7.82
CA TYR A 110 -1.41 9.32 -8.16
C TYR A 110 -1.17 10.44 -7.15
N LEU A 111 -0.95 10.11 -5.87
CA LEU A 111 -0.74 11.13 -4.84
C LEU A 111 0.73 11.38 -4.56
N PHE A 112 1.58 10.37 -4.67
CA PHE A 112 3.00 10.51 -4.31
C PHE A 112 3.87 10.71 -5.54
N VAL A 113 3.80 9.79 -6.51
CA VAL A 113 4.79 9.69 -7.59
C VAL A 113 4.47 10.55 -8.81
N ALA A 114 3.24 10.47 -9.33
CA ALA A 114 2.83 11.14 -10.56
C ALA A 114 3.09 12.66 -10.57
N PRO A 115 2.90 13.41 -9.46
CA PRO A 115 3.20 14.84 -9.45
C PRO A 115 4.68 15.13 -9.74
N ASP A 116 5.62 14.27 -9.30
CA ASP A 116 7.05 14.47 -9.60
C ASP A 116 7.33 14.31 -11.09
N TYR A 117 6.88 13.19 -11.67
CA TYR A 117 7.08 12.94 -13.10
C TYR A 117 6.45 14.04 -13.94
N LEU A 118 5.21 14.42 -13.63
CA LEU A 118 4.49 15.43 -14.41
C LEU A 118 4.92 16.88 -14.10
N GLY A 119 5.84 17.09 -13.15
CA GLY A 119 6.40 18.41 -12.84
C GLY A 119 5.47 19.33 -12.03
N TYR A 120 4.64 18.77 -11.15
CA TYR A 120 3.72 19.50 -10.28
C TYR A 120 4.18 19.46 -8.81
N PRO A 121 3.98 20.56 -8.05
CA PRO A 121 4.37 20.61 -6.65
C PRO A 121 3.48 19.75 -5.73
N SER A 122 2.31 19.32 -6.21
CA SER A 122 1.38 18.46 -5.47
C SER A 122 0.41 17.75 -6.40
N ALA A 123 -0.22 16.69 -5.89
CA ALA A 123 -1.30 15.98 -6.56
C ALA A 123 -2.52 16.88 -6.85
N PHE A 124 -2.79 17.88 -6.01
CA PHE A 124 -3.90 18.82 -6.22
C PHE A 124 -3.62 19.78 -7.39
N ALA A 125 -2.41 20.34 -7.45
CA ALA A 125 -2.00 21.17 -8.59
C ALA A 125 -1.98 20.37 -9.90
N MET A 126 -1.53 19.10 -9.84
CA MET A 126 -1.60 18.18 -10.97
C MET A 126 -3.03 17.93 -11.42
N ALA A 127 -3.97 17.74 -10.49
CA ALA A 127 -5.37 17.42 -10.78
C ALA A 127 -6.11 18.54 -11.52
N GLU A 128 -5.69 19.81 -11.39
CA GLU A 128 -6.27 20.92 -12.16
C GLU A 128 -6.04 20.74 -13.67
N LYS A 129 -4.87 20.20 -14.06
CA LYS A 129 -4.52 19.96 -15.48
C LYS A 129 -4.78 18.53 -15.95
N TYR A 130 -4.72 17.55 -15.04
CA TYR A 130 -4.98 16.13 -15.31
C TYR A 130 -6.14 15.57 -14.49
N PRO A 131 -7.36 16.15 -14.61
CA PRO A 131 -8.50 15.71 -13.79
C PRO A 131 -8.93 14.27 -14.09
N GLN A 132 -8.78 13.81 -15.34
CA GLN A 132 -9.12 12.42 -15.71
C GLN A 132 -8.14 11.41 -15.11
N LEU A 133 -6.84 11.72 -15.11
CA LEU A 133 -5.83 10.85 -14.48
C LEU A 133 -6.10 10.73 -12.98
N MET A 134 -6.42 11.85 -12.30
CA MET A 134 -6.80 11.83 -10.89
C MET A 134 -8.09 11.03 -10.65
N LYS A 135 -9.08 11.15 -11.55
CA LYS A 135 -10.33 10.37 -11.48
C LYS A 135 -10.06 8.86 -11.53
N HIS A 136 -9.20 8.40 -12.43
CA HIS A 136 -8.77 6.99 -12.49
C HIS A 136 -8.14 6.53 -11.19
N GLY A 137 -7.27 7.34 -10.59
CA GLY A 137 -6.69 7.03 -9.28
C GLY A 137 -7.71 6.90 -8.16
N LEU A 138 -8.70 7.79 -8.12
CA LEU A 138 -9.78 7.72 -7.14
C LEU A 138 -10.70 6.51 -7.37
N GLU A 139 -10.96 6.14 -8.64
CA GLU A 139 -11.73 4.95 -9.00
C GLU A 139 -11.03 3.67 -8.52
N LEU A 140 -9.74 3.52 -8.81
CA LEU A 140 -8.93 2.37 -8.37
C LEU A 140 -8.82 2.30 -6.85
N LYS A 141 -8.55 3.44 -6.19
CA LYS A 141 -8.53 3.52 -4.72
C LYS A 141 -9.87 3.08 -4.12
N SER A 142 -10.97 3.58 -4.66
CA SER A 142 -12.32 3.26 -4.15
C SER A 142 -12.66 1.79 -4.37
N TYR A 143 -12.24 1.20 -5.49
CA TYR A 143 -12.39 -0.23 -5.73
C TYR A 143 -11.63 -1.07 -4.71
N GLY A 144 -10.34 -0.79 -4.50
CA GLY A 144 -9.51 -1.52 -3.54
C GLY A 144 -10.02 -1.40 -2.09
N ALA A 145 -10.47 -0.21 -1.69
CA ALA A 145 -11.10 0.02 -0.39
C ALA A 145 -12.42 -0.77 -0.25
N MET A 146 -13.24 -0.82 -1.29
CA MET A 146 -14.50 -1.58 -1.30
C MET A 146 -14.26 -3.08 -1.13
N VAL A 147 -13.26 -3.64 -1.82
CA VAL A 147 -12.88 -5.06 -1.65
C VAL A 147 -12.44 -5.34 -0.21
N GLN A 148 -11.64 -4.45 0.39
CA GLN A 148 -11.21 -4.57 1.78
C GLN A 148 -12.37 -4.44 2.77
N SER A 149 -13.32 -3.54 2.52
CA SER A 149 -14.53 -3.40 3.34
C SER A 149 -15.37 -4.68 3.34
N ILE A 150 -15.57 -5.29 2.16
CA ILE A 150 -16.34 -6.54 2.02
C ILE A 150 -15.63 -7.72 2.69
N LEU A 151 -14.37 -7.97 2.32
CA LEU A 151 -13.66 -9.19 2.72
C LEU A 151 -12.96 -9.04 4.08
N GLY A 152 -12.49 -7.84 4.39
CA GLY A 152 -11.74 -7.51 5.61
C GLY A 152 -12.58 -6.90 6.73
N SER A 153 -13.88 -6.64 6.50
CA SER A 153 -14.85 -5.90 7.36
C SER A 153 -14.53 -4.42 7.59
N ARG A 154 -13.38 -3.94 7.12
CA ARG A 154 -12.87 -2.57 7.26
C ARG A 154 -11.97 -2.26 6.08
N GLU A 155 -11.97 -1.01 5.64
CA GLU A 155 -11.07 -0.53 4.58
C GLU A 155 -9.61 -0.50 5.04
N ILE A 156 -9.38 -0.24 6.34
CA ILE A 156 -8.06 -0.17 6.95
C ILE A 156 -8.08 -1.01 8.22
N HIS A 157 -6.99 -1.73 8.48
CA HIS A 157 -6.82 -2.62 9.63
C HIS A 157 -7.92 -3.70 9.67
N PRO A 158 -7.92 -4.64 8.69
CA PRO A 158 -8.95 -5.67 8.58
C PRO A 158 -8.96 -6.58 9.81
N GLU A 159 -10.16 -7.05 10.18
CA GLU A 159 -10.34 -7.98 11.30
C GLU A 159 -11.02 -9.29 10.91
N ASN A 160 -11.62 -9.34 9.73
CA ASN A 160 -12.42 -10.49 9.34
C ASN A 160 -11.57 -11.74 9.04
N ALA A 161 -10.32 -11.58 8.60
CA ALA A 161 -9.39 -12.69 8.42
C ALA A 161 -8.89 -13.19 9.79
N VAL A 162 -9.10 -14.48 10.05
CA VAL A 162 -8.76 -15.17 11.30
C VAL A 162 -8.07 -16.50 10.99
N VAL A 163 -7.46 -17.11 12.01
CA VAL A 163 -6.90 -18.47 11.87
C VAL A 163 -7.98 -19.46 11.43
N GLY A 164 -7.68 -20.25 10.42
CA GLY A 164 -8.58 -21.21 9.80
C GLY A 164 -9.51 -20.65 8.71
N GLY A 165 -9.61 -19.32 8.55
CA GLY A 165 -10.54 -18.74 7.58
C GLY A 165 -10.91 -17.28 7.79
N PHE A 166 -12.22 -17.04 7.83
CA PHE A 166 -12.84 -15.73 7.99
C PHE A 166 -13.94 -15.79 9.05
N GLY A 167 -14.12 -14.71 9.81
CA GLY A 167 -15.21 -14.59 10.78
C GLY A 167 -16.59 -14.56 10.11
N LYS A 168 -16.71 -13.86 8.98
CA LYS A 168 -17.88 -13.88 8.09
C LYS A 168 -17.42 -14.06 6.64
N LEU A 169 -18.01 -15.02 5.94
CA LEU A 169 -17.82 -15.17 4.49
C LEU A 169 -18.67 -14.16 3.72
N PRO A 170 -18.19 -13.66 2.56
CA PRO A 170 -18.98 -12.79 1.70
C PRO A 170 -20.21 -13.52 1.15
N GLU A 171 -21.28 -12.77 0.91
CA GLU A 171 -22.46 -13.29 0.21
C GLU A 171 -22.24 -13.31 -1.30
N LYS A 172 -23.10 -14.03 -2.04
CA LYS A 172 -23.00 -14.08 -3.51
C LYS A 172 -23.11 -12.68 -4.13
N SER A 173 -23.99 -11.84 -3.59
CA SER A 173 -24.18 -10.44 -3.99
C SER A 173 -22.91 -9.60 -3.80
N ASP A 174 -22.15 -9.85 -2.74
CA ASP A 174 -20.86 -9.19 -2.50
C ASP A 174 -19.84 -9.56 -3.58
N MET A 175 -19.77 -10.85 -3.94
CA MET A 175 -18.87 -11.34 -4.98
C MET A 175 -19.24 -10.80 -6.37
N GLU A 176 -20.54 -10.74 -6.67
CA GLU A 176 -21.07 -10.11 -7.90
C GLU A 176 -20.71 -8.62 -7.97
N ARG A 177 -20.78 -7.93 -6.84
CA ARG A 177 -20.37 -6.52 -6.73
C ARG A 177 -18.88 -6.34 -6.97
N ILE A 178 -18.02 -7.17 -6.36
CA ILE A 178 -16.57 -7.13 -6.58
C ILE A 178 -16.25 -7.34 -8.05
N LEU A 179 -16.87 -8.34 -8.70
CA LEU A 179 -16.65 -8.64 -10.10
C LEU A 179 -17.08 -7.49 -11.02
N LYS A 180 -18.28 -6.95 -10.80
CA LYS A 180 -18.82 -5.84 -11.60
C LYS A 180 -17.93 -4.60 -11.48
N SER A 181 -17.67 -4.14 -10.25
CA SER A 181 -16.85 -2.95 -10.01
C SER A 181 -15.40 -3.16 -10.43
N GLY A 182 -14.87 -4.39 -10.35
CA GLY A 182 -13.53 -4.71 -10.83
C GLY A 182 -13.40 -4.60 -12.34
N THR A 183 -14.44 -4.98 -13.08
CA THR A 183 -14.49 -4.82 -14.55
C THR A 183 -14.48 -3.35 -14.96
N GLU A 184 -15.17 -2.49 -14.19
CA GLU A 184 -15.17 -1.04 -14.39
C GLU A 184 -13.80 -0.44 -14.02
N ALA A 185 -13.25 -0.81 -12.86
CA ALA A 185 -11.95 -0.34 -12.38
C ALA A 185 -10.78 -0.76 -13.28
N LEU A 186 -10.88 -1.92 -13.95
CA LEU A 186 -9.87 -2.38 -14.91
C LEU A 186 -9.66 -1.38 -16.05
N GLN A 187 -10.71 -0.68 -16.49
CA GLN A 187 -10.59 0.33 -17.54
C GLN A 187 -9.72 1.50 -17.08
N ALA A 188 -9.89 1.94 -15.82
CA ALA A 188 -9.06 2.98 -15.21
C ALA A 188 -7.60 2.53 -15.06
N ALA A 189 -7.37 1.27 -14.69
CA ALA A 189 -6.02 0.70 -14.63
C ALA A 189 -5.34 0.69 -16.00
N VAL A 190 -6.02 0.19 -17.04
CA VAL A 190 -5.50 0.15 -18.42
C VAL A 190 -5.21 1.56 -18.93
N ALA A 191 -6.16 2.50 -18.80
CA ALA A 191 -5.96 3.88 -19.22
C ALA A 191 -4.75 4.55 -18.53
N THR A 192 -4.45 4.14 -17.31
CA THR A 192 -3.28 4.65 -16.57
C THR A 192 -1.99 4.06 -17.09
N VAL A 193 -1.97 2.77 -17.40
CA VAL A 193 -0.82 2.12 -18.05
C VAL A 193 -0.56 2.79 -19.40
N ASP A 194 -1.60 2.98 -20.21
CA ASP A 194 -1.49 3.61 -21.53
C ASP A 194 -0.92 5.04 -21.42
N PHE A 195 -1.44 5.84 -20.47
CA PHE A 195 -0.94 7.19 -20.21
C PHE A 195 0.56 7.21 -19.89
N PHE A 196 1.02 6.33 -19.00
CA PHE A 196 2.43 6.27 -18.58
C PHE A 196 3.32 5.54 -19.59
N ALA A 197 2.77 4.74 -20.51
CA ALA A 197 3.50 4.13 -21.60
C ALA A 197 3.82 5.14 -22.72
N GLU A 198 2.92 6.08 -22.97
CA GLU A 198 3.10 7.16 -23.94
C GLU A 198 3.83 8.38 -23.37
N TYR A 199 3.98 8.45 -22.05
CA TYR A 199 4.65 9.56 -21.38
C TYR A 199 6.16 9.58 -21.67
N GLU A 200 6.66 10.71 -22.17
CA GLU A 200 8.10 10.95 -22.32
C GLU A 200 8.73 11.20 -20.95
N TYR A 201 9.43 10.19 -20.44
CA TYR A 201 10.09 10.26 -19.15
C TYR A 201 11.26 11.27 -19.16
N PRO A 202 11.48 12.01 -18.05
CA PRO A 202 12.64 12.88 -17.93
C PRO A 202 13.96 12.10 -18.02
N THR A 203 14.93 12.64 -18.76
CA THR A 203 16.24 12.00 -19.04
C THR A 203 17.15 11.78 -17.82
N HIS A 204 16.74 12.22 -16.63
CA HIS A 204 17.49 12.05 -15.39
C HIS A 204 16.99 10.88 -14.53
N ILE A 205 16.06 10.07 -15.06
CA ILE A 205 15.42 8.93 -14.38
C ILE A 205 15.79 7.58 -15.05
N ASP A 206 16.77 7.56 -15.96
CA ASP A 206 17.24 6.35 -16.66
C ASP A 206 17.74 5.22 -15.74
#